data_AF-A0A7V8E1E4-F1
#
_entry.id   AF-A0A7V8E1E4-F1
#
_cell.length_a   1.000
_cell.length_b   1.000
_cell.length_c   1.000
_cell.angle_alpha   90.00
_cell.angle_beta   90.00
_cell.angle_gamma   90.00
#
_symmetry.space_group_name_H-M   'P 1'
#
loop_
_entity.id
_entity.type
_entity.pdbx_description
1 polymer ?
#
loop_
_entity_poly.entity_id
_entity_poly.type
_entity_poly.pdbx_seq_one_letter_code
_entity_poly.pdbx_strand_id
1 'polypeptide(L)'
;MADGEPVQDGMNCNEVREALSVANEGAPPEVAGHLEACAGCRAWAAGLAALPARLAAWTAPALSDSFEAKVLASLPSTRRTPRWALVAAEFLIFALGSLAGLGAVWVFSPGRPTGVRPADPAALGGGGDLADFVTGD
;
A
#
# COMPACT_ATOMS: atom_id res chain seq x y z
N MET A 1 9.51 -7.76 -36.89
CA MET A 1 9.67 -6.52 -36.12
C MET A 1 8.73 -5.53 -36.78
N ALA A 2 7.56 -5.30 -36.20
CA ALA A 2 6.54 -4.43 -36.77
C ALA A 2 6.56 -3.13 -35.98
N ASP A 3 6.84 -2.04 -36.70
CA ASP A 3 6.96 -0.68 -36.20
C ASP A 3 5.62 -0.19 -35.65
N GLY A 4 5.64 0.27 -34.40
CA GLY A 4 4.50 0.84 -33.71
C GLY A 4 4.32 2.30 -34.07
N GLU A 5 3.28 2.61 -34.84
CA GLU A 5 2.78 3.98 -34.93
C GLU A 5 2.06 4.36 -33.61
N PRO A 6 2.19 5.62 -33.15
CA PRO A 6 1.61 6.06 -31.89
C PRO A 6 0.12 6.35 -32.07
N VAL A 7 -0.73 5.51 -31.49
CA VAL A 7 -2.14 5.88 -31.28
C VAL A 7 -2.19 6.96 -30.20
N GLN A 8 -2.54 8.16 -30.63
CA GLN A 8 -2.75 9.35 -29.81
C GLN A 8 -4.03 9.21 -28.98
N ASP A 9 -3.90 8.72 -27.74
CA ASP A 9 -4.81 9.06 -26.65
C ASP A 9 -4.09 8.89 -25.31
N GLY A 10 -3.09 9.74 -25.05
CA GLY A 10 -2.35 9.90 -23.78
C GLY A 10 -1.51 8.72 -23.27
N MET A 11 -1.96 7.48 -23.47
CA MET A 11 -1.48 6.29 -22.79
C MET A 11 -0.76 5.37 -23.77
N ASN A 12 0.49 5.05 -23.47
CA ASN A 12 1.30 4.18 -24.32
C ASN A 12 1.00 2.70 -24.08
N CYS A 13 1.45 1.82 -24.98
CA CYS A 13 1.21 0.38 -24.87
C CYS A 13 1.73 -0.25 -23.57
N ASN A 14 2.79 0.31 -22.96
CA ASN A 14 3.34 -0.24 -21.72
C ASN A 14 2.44 0.11 -20.54
N GLU A 15 1.97 1.35 -20.44
CA GLU A 15 1.02 1.79 -19.41
C GLU A 15 -0.28 1.00 -19.46
N VAL A 16 -0.81 0.75 -20.66
CA VAL A 16 -1.99 -0.09 -20.85
C VAL A 16 -1.75 -1.53 -20.38
N ARG A 17 -0.59 -2.10 -20.71
CA ARG A 17 -0.22 -3.46 -20.23
C ARG A 17 -0.05 -3.49 -18.72
N GLU A 18 0.56 -2.48 -18.13
CA GLU A 18 0.70 -2.39 -16.68
C GLU A 18 -0.67 -2.32 -16.00
N ALA A 19 -1.53 -1.39 -16.43
CA ALA A 19 -2.88 -1.22 -15.90
C ALA A 19 -3.71 -2.51 -15.95
N LEU A 20 -3.68 -3.18 -17.10
CA LEU A 20 -4.38 -4.45 -17.29
C LEU A 20 -3.78 -5.63 -16.51
N SER A 21 -2.47 -5.62 -16.21
CA SER A 21 -1.83 -6.70 -15.42
C SER A 21 -2.22 -6.66 -13.95
N VAL A 22 -2.53 -5.48 -13.44
CA VAL A 22 -2.97 -5.26 -12.06
C VAL A 22 -4.49 -5.46 -11.93
N ALA A 23 -5.23 -5.27 -13.03
CA ALA A 23 -6.68 -5.38 -13.03
C ALA A 23 -7.15 -6.84 -12.94
N ASN A 24 -7.68 -7.23 -11.78
CA ASN A 24 -8.18 -8.58 -11.53
C ASN A 24 -9.61 -8.85 -12.07
N GLU A 25 -10.45 -7.81 -12.15
CA GLU A 25 -11.90 -7.97 -12.41
C GLU A 25 -12.36 -7.44 -13.78
N GLY A 26 -11.41 -7.06 -14.65
CA GLY A 26 -11.70 -6.55 -15.98
C GLY A 26 -10.89 -5.30 -16.32
N ALA A 27 -10.87 -4.93 -17.60
CA ALA A 27 -10.11 -3.78 -18.07
C ALA A 27 -10.68 -2.47 -17.49
N PRO A 28 -9.84 -1.57 -16.94
CA PRO A 28 -10.31 -0.26 -16.49
C PRO A 28 -10.81 0.59 -17.66
N PRO A 29 -11.76 1.52 -17.42
CA PRO A 29 -12.38 2.30 -18.49
C PRO A 29 -11.36 3.19 -19.23
N GLU A 30 -10.30 3.66 -18.55
CA GLU A 30 -9.24 4.47 -19.17
C GLU A 30 -8.47 3.76 -20.29
N VAL A 31 -8.44 2.42 -20.33
CA VAL A 31 -7.72 1.68 -21.40
C VAL A 31 -8.63 1.27 -22.56
N ALA A 32 -9.95 1.47 -22.46
CA ALA A 32 -10.91 0.98 -23.45
C ALA A 32 -10.66 1.57 -24.85
N GLY A 33 -10.44 2.88 -24.95
CA GLY A 33 -10.14 3.54 -26.22
C GLY A 33 -8.85 3.01 -26.87
N HIS A 34 -7.81 2.76 -26.07
CA HIS A 34 -6.58 2.17 -26.57
C HIS A 34 -6.77 0.72 -27.03
N LEU A 35 -7.60 -0.07 -26.33
CA LEU A 35 -7.91 -1.45 -26.72
C LEU A 35 -8.75 -1.54 -28.00
N GLU A 36 -9.54 -0.52 -28.33
CA GLU A 36 -10.25 -0.40 -29.61
C GLU A 36 -9.30 -0.11 -30.77
N ALA A 37 -8.26 0.69 -30.54
CA ALA A 37 -7.30 1.07 -31.57
C ALA A 37 -6.12 0.10 -31.73
N CYS A 38 -5.65 -0.53 -30.64
CA CYS A 38 -4.42 -1.34 -30.63
C CYS A 38 -4.72 -2.84 -30.59
N ALA A 39 -4.56 -3.51 -31.74
CA ALA A 39 -4.73 -4.97 -31.85
C ALA A 39 -3.76 -5.75 -30.96
N GLY A 40 -2.54 -5.25 -30.75
CA GLY A 40 -1.54 -5.88 -29.90
C GLY A 40 -1.95 -5.92 -28.42
N CYS A 41 -2.44 -4.79 -27.89
CA CYS A 41 -2.94 -4.72 -26.51
C CYS A 41 -4.21 -5.55 -26.32
N ARG A 42 -5.10 -5.61 -27.33
CA ARG A 42 -6.29 -6.46 -27.31
C ARG A 42 -5.95 -7.95 -27.24
N ALA A 43 -5.01 -8.41 -28.06
CA ALA A 43 -4.55 -9.80 -28.05
C ALA A 43 -3.91 -10.17 -26.70
N TRP A 44 -3.14 -9.24 -26.14
CA TRP A 44 -2.50 -9.42 -24.84
C TRP A 44 -3.54 -9.48 -23.69
N ALA A 45 -4.57 -8.62 -23.70
CA ALA A 45 -5.68 -8.66 -22.74
C ALA A 45 -6.46 -9.99 -22.80
N ALA A 46 -6.77 -10.48 -24.01
CA ALA A 46 -7.39 -11.79 -24.19
C ALA A 46 -6.50 -12.94 -23.66
N GLY A 47 -5.17 -12.80 -23.83
CA GLY A 47 -4.19 -13.73 -23.26
C GLY A 47 -4.24 -13.79 -21.74
N LEU A 48 -4.33 -12.63 -21.07
CA LEU A 48 -4.48 -12.55 -19.61
C LEU A 48 -5.79 -13.19 -19.15
N ALA A 49 -6.91 -12.87 -19.80
CA ALA A 49 -8.22 -13.44 -19.45
C ALA A 49 -8.26 -14.98 -19.58
N ALA A 50 -7.41 -15.56 -20.44
CA ALA A 50 -7.29 -17.01 -20.60
C ALA A 50 -6.37 -17.68 -19.56
N LEU A 51 -5.55 -16.93 -18.81
CA LEU A 51 -4.61 -17.50 -17.84
C LEU A 51 -5.29 -18.32 -16.73
N PRO A 52 -6.39 -17.87 -16.09
CA PRO A 52 -7.03 -18.64 -15.04
C PRO A 52 -7.47 -20.03 -15.50
N ALA A 53 -8.05 -20.12 -16.71
CA ALA A 53 -8.46 -21.40 -17.29
C ALA A 53 -7.26 -22.30 -17.61
N ARG A 54 -6.16 -21.72 -18.11
CA ARG A 54 -4.91 -22.46 -18.39
C ARG A 54 -4.26 -22.98 -17.11
N LEU A 55 -4.25 -22.18 -16.04
CA LEU A 55 -3.73 -22.56 -14.74
C LEU A 55 -4.62 -23.60 -14.07
N ALA A 56 -5.95 -23.49 -14.19
CA ALA A 56 -6.88 -24.49 -13.67
C ALA A 56 -6.74 -25.84 -14.39
N ALA A 57 -6.44 -25.83 -15.69
CA ALA A 57 -6.17 -27.04 -16.46
C ALA A 57 -4.75 -27.59 -16.25
N TRP A 58 -3.87 -26.83 -15.60
CA TRP A 58 -2.50 -27.25 -15.37
C TRP A 58 -2.45 -28.28 -14.24
N THR A 59 -2.00 -29.49 -14.57
CA THR A 59 -1.69 -30.51 -13.57
C THR A 59 -0.31 -30.24 -12.98
N ALA A 60 -0.28 -29.96 -11.68
CA ALA A 60 0.96 -29.84 -10.95
C ALA A 60 1.72 -31.18 -11.00
N PRO A 61 3.05 -31.18 -11.21
CA PRO A 61 3.83 -32.40 -11.17
C PRO A 61 3.75 -33.03 -9.78
N ALA A 62 3.74 -34.37 -9.73
CA ALA A 62 3.78 -35.09 -8.47
C ALA A 62 5.06 -34.72 -7.72
N LEU A 63 4.90 -34.22 -6.49
CA LEU A 63 6.02 -33.94 -5.60
C LEU A 63 6.46 -35.26 -4.97
N SER A 64 7.77 -35.47 -4.84
CA SER A 64 8.29 -36.65 -4.12
C SER A 64 7.86 -36.60 -2.65
N ASP A 65 7.69 -37.74 -1.99
CA ASP A 65 7.41 -37.82 -0.54
C ASP A 65 8.44 -37.06 0.32
N SER A 66 9.66 -36.89 -0.20
CA SER A 66 10.75 -36.15 0.45
C SER A 66 10.74 -34.62 0.20
N PHE A 67 9.84 -34.11 -0.64
CA PHE A 67 9.87 -32.72 -1.11
C PHE A 67 9.67 -31.75 0.05
N GLU A 68 8.66 -32.00 0.89
CA GLU A 68 8.39 -31.17 2.07
C GLU A 68 9.59 -31.14 3.02
N ALA A 69 10.18 -32.30 3.32
CA ALA A 69 11.37 -32.38 4.17
C ALA A 69 12.58 -31.62 3.58
N LYS A 70 12.78 -31.67 2.26
CA LYS A 70 13.85 -30.92 1.58
C LYS A 70 13.61 -29.42 1.60
N VAL A 71 12.37 -28.97 1.40
CA VAL A 71 12.00 -27.55 1.50
C VAL A 71 12.23 -27.05 2.92
N LEU A 72 11.76 -27.79 3.93
CA LEU A 72 11.96 -27.46 5.34
C LEU A 72 13.43 -27.45 5.75
N ALA A 73 14.25 -28.35 5.21
CA ALA A 73 15.70 -28.35 5.44
C ALA A 73 16.43 -27.21 4.71
N SER A 74 15.88 -26.71 3.59
CA SER A 74 16.46 -25.60 2.81
C SER A 74 16.11 -24.22 3.37
N LEU A 75 15.05 -24.14 4.18
CA LEU A 75 14.69 -22.90 4.86
C LEU A 75 15.85 -22.54 5.81
N PRO A 76 16.40 -21.32 5.71
CA PRO A 76 17.43 -20.89 6.64
C PRO A 76 16.86 -21.02 8.04
N SER A 77 17.54 -21.80 8.90
CA SER A 77 17.13 -21.92 10.29
C SER A 77 17.00 -20.51 10.84
N THR A 78 15.78 -20.10 11.18
CA THR A 78 15.54 -18.78 11.78
C THR A 78 16.45 -18.71 13.00
N ARG A 79 17.57 -17.99 12.90
CA ARG A 79 18.47 -17.83 14.03
C ARG A 79 17.61 -17.20 15.11
N ARG A 80 17.37 -17.93 16.20
CA ARG A 80 16.66 -17.37 17.35
C ARG A 80 17.54 -16.25 17.88
N THR A 81 17.24 -15.03 17.46
CA THR A 81 17.82 -13.84 18.07
C THR A 81 17.42 -13.91 19.54
N PRO A 82 18.38 -14.01 20.46
CA PRO A 82 18.03 -14.08 21.87
C PRO A 82 17.31 -12.78 22.23
N ARG A 83 16.25 -12.88 23.06
CA ARG A 83 15.37 -11.73 23.37
C ARG A 83 16.15 -10.51 23.84
N TRP A 84 17.26 -10.70 24.55
CA TRP A 84 18.13 -9.61 25.00
C TRP A 84 18.73 -8.79 23.85
N ALA A 85 19.01 -9.40 22.69
CA ALA A 85 19.56 -8.71 21.54
C ALA A 85 18.53 -7.80 20.86
N LEU A 86 17.26 -8.21 20.86
CA LEU A 86 16.15 -7.38 20.38
C LEU A 86 15.93 -6.18 21.31
N VAL A 87 15.91 -6.42 22.61
CA VAL A 87 15.80 -5.36 23.62
C VAL A 87 16.98 -4.39 23.54
N ALA A 88 18.20 -4.89 23.41
CA ALA A 88 19.40 -4.05 23.26
C ALA A 88 19.35 -3.19 21.99
N ALA A 89 18.86 -3.74 20.87
CA ALA A 89 18.68 -2.97 19.63
C ALA A 89 17.65 -1.85 19.79
N GLU A 90 16.54 -2.11 20.49
CA GLU A 90 15.51 -1.11 20.78
C GLU A 90 16.08 0.03 21.64
N PHE A 91 16.81 -0.30 22.72
CA PHE A 91 17.50 0.71 23.53
C PHE A 91 18.52 1.52 22.73
N LEU A 92 19.25 0.89 21.83
CA LEU A 92 20.22 1.57 20.98
C LEU A 92 19.55 2.57 20.03
N ILE A 93 18.42 2.18 19.41
CA ILE A 93 17.63 3.05 18.54
C ILE A 93 17.08 4.23 19.33
N PHE A 94 16.53 3.99 20.54
CA PHE A 94 16.07 5.06 21.41
C PHE A 94 17.20 6.01 21.81
N ALA A 95 18.38 5.49 22.18
CA ALA A 95 19.53 6.30 22.56
C ALA A 95 20.02 7.19 21.41
N LEU A 96 20.12 6.64 20.19
CA LEU A 96 20.49 7.37 18.99
C LEU A 96 19.44 8.43 18.61
N GLY A 97 18.16 8.08 18.67
CA GLY A 97 17.06 9.03 18.43
C GLY A 97 17.02 10.18 19.44
N SER A 98 17.33 9.89 20.71
CA SER A 98 17.38 10.89 21.78
C SER A 98 18.55 11.86 21.61
N LEU A 99 19.71 11.36 21.18
CA LEU A 99 20.88 12.19 20.84
C LEU A 99 20.62 13.10 19.63
N ALA A 100 19.88 12.64 18.63
CA ALA A 100 19.46 13.47 17.50
C ALA A 100 18.39 14.52 17.89
N GLY A 101 17.43 14.14 18.74
CA GLY A 101 16.35 15.02 19.21
C GLY A 101 16.83 16.15 20.13
N LEU A 102 17.82 15.89 20.99
CA LEU A 102 18.41 16.92 21.86
C LEU A 102 19.28 17.95 21.10
N GLY A 103 19.79 17.59 19.92
CA GLY A 103 20.46 18.55 19.03
C GLY A 103 19.52 19.54 18.34
N ALA A 104 18.26 19.16 18.10
CA ALA A 104 17.29 20.00 17.40
C ALA A 104 16.69 21.11 18.29
N VAL A 105 16.64 20.91 19.61
CA VAL A 105 16.04 21.88 20.56
C VAL A 105 16.91 23.13 20.75
N TRP A 106 18.22 23.07 20.53
CA TRP A 106 19.12 24.21 20.73
C TRP A 106 19.38 25.08 19.49
N VAL A 107 19.00 24.63 18.29
CA VAL A 107 19.31 25.37 17.05
C VAL A 107 18.16 26.29 16.58
N PHE A 108 16.95 26.13 17.13
CA PHE A 108 15.78 26.91 16.68
C PHE A 108 15.08 27.65 17.83
N SER A 109 15.79 28.58 18.47
CA SER A 109 15.14 29.64 19.24
C SER A 109 15.80 30.99 18.96
N PRO A 110 15.21 31.75 18.02
CA PRO A 110 14.97 33.15 18.35
C PRO A 110 13.56 33.59 17.93
N GLY A 111 12.76 33.93 18.94
CA GLY A 111 11.73 34.97 18.82
C GLY A 111 10.35 34.56 18.32
N ARG A 112 9.40 34.46 19.24
CA ARG A 112 8.02 34.92 18.97
C ARG A 112 7.37 35.52 20.22
N PRO A 113 7.07 36.82 20.22
CA PRO A 113 6.12 37.43 21.13
C PRO A 113 4.72 37.33 20.53
N THR A 114 3.78 36.67 21.21
CA THR A 114 2.34 36.93 21.02
C THR A 114 1.65 36.79 22.35
N GLY A 115 1.19 37.92 22.87
CA GLY A 115 0.48 38.02 24.14
C GLY A 115 -0.74 37.11 24.18
N VAL A 116 -0.82 36.33 25.25
CA VAL A 116 -2.04 35.64 25.65
C VAL A 116 -2.91 36.67 26.36
N ARG A 117 -3.98 37.10 25.70
CA ARG A 117 -5.11 37.75 26.37
C ARG A 117 -5.86 36.65 27.15
N PRO A 118 -6.09 36.77 28.46
CA PRO A 118 -6.88 35.78 29.20
C PRO A 118 -8.33 35.79 28.70
N ALA A 119 -8.87 34.58 28.54
CA ALA A 119 -10.25 34.34 28.12
C ALA A 119 -11.23 34.72 29.24
N ASP A 120 -12.28 35.46 28.88
CA ASP A 120 -13.42 35.78 29.74
C ASP A 120 -14.25 34.50 29.99
N PRO A 121 -14.53 34.11 31.26
CA PRO A 121 -15.31 32.92 31.58
C PRO A 121 -16.83 33.10 31.47
N ALA A 122 -17.34 34.19 30.87
CA ALA A 122 -18.77 34.53 30.88
C ALA A 122 -19.58 34.00 29.66
N ALA A 123 -19.00 33.18 28.78
CA ALA A 123 -19.64 32.75 27.53
C ALA A 123 -20.01 31.25 27.49
N LEU A 124 -20.46 30.68 28.61
CA LEU A 124 -21.08 29.35 28.67
C LEU A 124 -22.44 29.44 29.39
N GLY A 125 -23.53 29.20 28.66
CA GLY A 125 -24.85 29.02 29.30
C GLY A 125 -26.08 29.31 28.44
N GLY A 126 -26.08 28.96 27.15
CA GLY A 126 -27.29 28.93 26.32
C GLY A 126 -27.78 27.50 26.16
N GLY A 127 -28.95 27.19 26.73
CA GLY A 127 -29.53 25.86 26.83
C GLY A 127 -30.05 25.26 25.51
N GLY A 128 -30.11 23.94 25.48
CA GLY A 128 -30.75 23.14 24.44
C GLY A 128 -30.96 21.72 24.97
N ASP A 129 -32.21 21.44 25.34
CA ASP A 129 -32.73 20.20 25.94
C ASP A 129 -32.49 18.95 25.08
N LEU A 130 -32.01 17.89 25.73
CA LEU A 130 -31.80 16.54 25.18
C LEU A 130 -32.92 15.56 25.60
N ALA A 131 -34.16 16.05 25.72
CA ALA A 131 -35.26 15.30 26.35
C ALA A 131 -36.39 14.84 25.41
N ASP A 132 -36.21 14.82 24.08
CA ASP A 132 -37.35 14.59 23.15
C ASP A 132 -37.13 13.52 22.06
N PHE A 133 -36.19 12.57 22.25
CA PHE A 133 -35.97 11.50 21.25
C PHE A 133 -36.17 10.06 21.76
N VAL A 134 -36.76 9.88 22.94
CA VAL A 134 -37.07 8.54 23.49
C VAL A 134 -38.51 8.50 24.00
N THR A 135 -39.49 8.39 23.09
CA THR A 135 -40.78 7.68 23.30
C THR A 135 -41.63 7.64 22.01
N GLY A 136 -41.93 6.41 21.53
CA GLY A 136 -43.11 6.01 20.72
C GLY A 136 -43.20 6.52 19.27
N ASP A 137 -43.44 5.73 18.23
CA ASP A 137 -44.12 4.43 18.06
C ASP A 137 -43.31 3.44 17.20
#